data_AF-A0A553SL21-F1
#
_entry.id   AF-A0A553SL21-F1
#
_cell.length_a   1.000
_cell.length_b   1.000
_cell.length_c   1.000
_cell.angle_alpha   90.00
_cell.angle_beta   90.00
_cell.angle_gamma   90.00
#
_symmetry.space_group_name_H-M   'P 1'
#
loop_
_entity.id
_entity.type
_entity.pdbx_description
1 polymer ?
#
loop_
_entity_poly.entity_id
_entity_poly.type
_entity_poly.pdbx_seq_one_letter_code
_entity_poly.pdbx_strand_id
1 'polypeptide(L)'
;MNRKKWAVLVLSLLLLLPIRAFADAATGDMIITLGANLTEEQKKLLLTEMNAPDDAEIITVTNEEEHKYLGSYISKRLIGTKAISSSAITIADSGSGINVKSKNINWVTDEMYINALITAGVKDAEIYVTAPIQVSGTAALTGIIKAYEVSTDTKIPEEVKQAANEEMVETANLGEEIGTDKASALMAKIKEKIAENKPSTDAELQKIIDDAASDLNITLTDAQKQTLMDFFNKLKDLDINWNQVGDQLQDAKDKFNAFIESEEGQGFLAKVKEFFASIVDAIKSFFS
;
A
#
# COMPACT_ATOMS: atom_id res chain seq x y z
N MET A 1 -55.49 34.73 10.87
CA MET A 1 -54.16 34.73 10.21
C MET A 1 -54.10 33.50 9.30
N ASN A 2 -54.01 33.69 7.98
CA ASN A 2 -54.28 32.64 6.98
C ASN A 2 -53.24 31.51 7.05
N ARG A 3 -53.70 30.26 7.18
CA ARG A 3 -52.88 29.03 7.15
C ARG A 3 -51.92 28.96 5.95
N LYS A 4 -52.30 29.56 4.83
CA LYS A 4 -51.46 29.70 3.63
C LYS A 4 -50.19 30.55 3.86
N LYS A 5 -50.25 31.58 4.71
CA LYS A 5 -49.09 32.43 5.04
C LYS A 5 -48.08 31.70 5.92
N TRP A 6 -48.54 30.82 6.81
CA TRP A 6 -47.66 29.97 7.62
C TRP A 6 -46.97 28.88 6.79
N ALA A 7 -47.68 28.27 5.83
CA ALA A 7 -47.09 27.28 4.94
C ALA A 7 -45.96 27.87 4.08
N VAL A 8 -46.13 29.10 3.57
CA VAL A 8 -45.09 29.80 2.80
C VAL A 8 -43.88 30.12 3.68
N LEU A 9 -44.09 30.56 4.92
CA LEU A 9 -43.02 30.93 5.86
C LEU A 9 -42.16 29.73 6.28
N VAL A 10 -42.79 28.57 6.52
CA VAL A 10 -42.09 27.31 6.83
C VAL A 10 -41.30 26.79 5.62
N LEU A 11 -41.85 26.88 4.41
CA LEU A 11 -41.16 26.45 3.20
C LEU A 11 -39.95 27.33 2.87
N SER A 12 -40.03 28.64 3.10
CA SER A 12 -38.89 29.56 2.96
C SER A 12 -37.81 29.38 4.01
N LEU A 13 -38.16 28.89 5.22
CA LEU A 13 -37.19 28.61 6.28
C LEU A 13 -36.43 27.28 6.03
N LEU A 14 -37.07 26.31 5.36
CA LEU A 14 -36.45 25.05 4.94
C LEU A 14 -35.40 25.23 3.83
N LEU A 15 -35.53 26.26 2.99
CA LEU A 15 -34.56 26.60 1.93
C LEU A 15 -33.30 27.33 2.44
N LEU A 16 -33.30 27.77 3.71
CA LEU A 16 -32.15 28.44 4.35
C LEU A 16 -31.28 27.48 5.17
N LEU A 17 -31.66 26.20 5.26
CA LEU A 17 -30.79 25.18 5.82
C LEU A 17 -29.70 24.89 4.79
N PRO A 18 -28.40 25.04 5.15
CA PRO A 18 -27.33 24.68 4.24
C PRO A 18 -27.47 23.20 3.92
N ILE A 19 -27.83 22.89 2.68
CA ILE A 19 -27.72 21.54 2.14
C ILE A 19 -26.22 21.27 2.17
N ARG A 20 -25.77 20.39 3.06
CA ARG A 20 -24.42 19.83 2.96
C ARG A 20 -24.42 18.99 1.70
N ALA A 21 -24.04 19.60 0.58
CA ALA A 21 -23.60 18.85 -0.57
C ALA A 21 -22.29 18.17 -0.15
N PHE A 22 -22.32 16.84 -0.06
CA PHE A 22 -21.07 16.08 -0.13
C PHE A 22 -20.57 16.30 -1.55
N ALA A 23 -19.49 17.07 -1.70
CA ALA A 23 -18.79 17.11 -2.96
C ALA A 23 -18.18 15.72 -3.16
N ASP A 24 -18.31 15.16 -4.37
CA ASP A 24 -17.45 14.04 -4.78
C ASP A 24 -15.99 14.47 -4.57
N ALA A 25 -15.13 13.54 -4.14
CA ALA A 25 -13.69 13.80 -4.02
C ALA A 25 -13.17 14.48 -5.29
N ALA A 26 -12.63 15.68 -5.12
CA ALA A 26 -12.03 16.45 -6.19
C ALA A 26 -10.51 16.27 -6.19
N THR A 27 -9.88 16.41 -7.35
CA THR A 27 -8.43 16.55 -7.44
C THR A 27 -7.96 17.63 -6.47
N GLY A 28 -6.98 17.31 -5.64
CA GLY A 28 -6.42 18.20 -4.63
C GLY A 28 -7.05 18.07 -3.25
N ASP A 29 -8.14 17.33 -3.09
CA ASP A 29 -8.69 17.03 -1.76
C ASP A 29 -7.67 16.23 -0.95
N MET A 30 -7.39 16.72 0.26
CA MET A 30 -6.40 16.15 1.16
C MET A 30 -7.06 15.66 2.44
N ILE A 31 -6.83 14.39 2.77
CA ILE A 31 -7.21 13.80 4.06
C ILE A 31 -5.94 13.43 4.81
N ILE A 32 -5.92 13.76 6.10
CA ILE A 32 -4.81 13.46 6.99
C ILE A 32 -5.21 12.33 7.94
N THR A 33 -4.34 11.34 8.11
CA THR A 33 -4.47 10.37 9.20
C THR A 33 -3.39 10.57 10.24
N LEU A 34 -3.77 10.71 11.50
CA LEU A 34 -2.85 10.84 12.62
C LEU A 34 -2.91 9.60 13.53
N GLY A 35 -1.73 9.12 13.95
CA GLY A 35 -1.63 8.09 14.98
C GLY A 35 -2.20 8.57 16.32
N ALA A 36 -3.03 7.73 16.96
CA ALA A 36 -3.74 8.07 18.20
C ALA A 36 -2.81 8.35 19.39
N ASN A 37 -1.56 7.88 19.34
CA ASN A 37 -0.60 8.02 20.43
C ASN A 37 0.39 9.18 20.24
N LEU A 38 0.16 10.04 19.23
CA LEU A 38 0.87 11.30 19.06
C LEU A 38 0.49 12.30 20.16
N THR A 39 1.48 13.05 20.64
CA THR A 39 1.24 14.23 21.48
C THR A 39 0.66 15.37 20.63
N GLU A 40 0.01 16.34 21.26
CA GLU A 40 -0.52 17.52 20.56
C GLU A 40 0.56 18.32 19.81
N GLU A 41 1.77 18.37 20.37
CA GLU A 41 2.94 19.00 19.71
C GLU A 41 3.36 18.21 18.47
N GLN A 42 3.40 16.87 18.55
CA GLN A 42 3.71 16.02 17.42
C GLN A 42 2.64 16.12 16.33
N LYS A 43 1.36 16.15 16.68
CA LYS A 43 0.27 16.34 15.72
C LYS A 43 0.46 17.64 14.92
N LYS A 44 0.71 18.75 15.61
CA LYS A 44 0.96 20.06 14.96
C LYS A 44 2.19 20.03 14.06
N LEU A 45 3.28 19.39 14.52
CA LEU A 45 4.49 19.22 13.73
C LEU A 45 4.20 18.47 12.43
N LEU A 46 3.51 17.33 12.51
CA LEU A 46 3.20 16.52 11.33
C LEU A 46 2.24 17.25 10.39
N LEU A 47 1.21 17.91 10.90
CA LEU A 47 0.28 18.70 10.06
C LEU A 47 1.02 19.79 9.29
N THR A 48 1.97 20.47 9.94
CA THR A 48 2.83 21.48 9.29
C THR A 48 3.73 20.85 8.23
N GLU A 49 4.35 19.71 8.54
CA GLU A 49 5.21 18.98 7.61
C GLU A 49 4.45 18.49 6.36
N MET A 50 3.21 18.04 6.56
CA MET A 50 2.32 17.59 5.50
C MET A 50 1.71 18.73 4.67
N ASN A 51 1.95 19.99 5.06
CA ASN A 51 1.28 21.17 4.51
C ASN A 51 -0.26 21.03 4.54
N ALA A 52 -0.80 20.48 5.62
CA ALA A 52 -2.22 20.22 5.75
C ALA A 52 -3.03 21.53 5.69
N PRO A 53 -4.06 21.63 4.83
CA PRO A 53 -5.03 22.73 4.88
C PRO A 53 -5.69 22.88 6.25
N ASP A 54 -6.07 24.10 6.62
CA ASP A 54 -6.74 24.39 7.91
C ASP A 54 -8.07 23.64 8.06
N ASP A 55 -8.71 23.31 6.94
CA ASP A 55 -9.99 22.60 6.83
C ASP A 55 -9.82 21.12 6.40
N ALA A 56 -8.59 20.61 6.37
CA ALA A 56 -8.33 19.22 6.03
C ALA A 56 -9.07 18.27 6.99
N GLU A 57 -9.67 17.22 6.44
CA GLU A 57 -10.28 16.18 7.26
C GLU A 57 -9.19 15.37 7.97
N ILE A 58 -9.30 15.24 9.29
CA ILE A 58 -8.32 14.52 10.11
C ILE A 58 -8.98 13.27 10.69
N ILE A 59 -8.41 12.12 10.33
CA ILE A 59 -8.81 10.80 10.82
C ILE A 59 -7.78 10.31 11.82
N THR A 60 -8.25 9.73 12.92
CA THR A 60 -7.36 9.07 13.89
C THR A 60 -7.25 7.58 13.63
N VAL A 61 -6.03 7.04 13.75
CA VAL A 61 -5.72 5.60 13.69
C VAL A 61 -5.21 5.13 15.04
N THR A 62 -5.86 4.13 15.61
CA THR A 62 -5.52 3.56 16.91
C THR A 62 -4.62 2.34 16.78
N ASN A 63 -3.87 2.03 17.84
CA ASN A 63 -3.06 0.81 17.87
C ASN A 63 -3.93 -0.46 17.85
N GLU A 64 -5.15 -0.40 18.38
CA GLU A 64 -6.10 -1.50 18.29
C GLU A 64 -6.47 -1.83 16.84
N GLU A 65 -6.68 -0.80 15.99
CA GLU A 65 -6.88 -1.01 14.56
C GLU A 65 -5.67 -1.67 13.90
N GLU A 66 -4.44 -1.29 14.26
CA GLU A 66 -3.24 -1.98 13.77
C GLU A 66 -3.23 -3.46 14.16
N HIS A 67 -3.51 -3.80 15.43
CA HIS A 67 -3.58 -5.19 15.87
C HIS A 67 -4.73 -5.96 15.20
N LYS A 68 -5.85 -5.30 14.89
CA LYS A 68 -6.97 -5.90 14.18
C LYS A 68 -6.57 -6.32 12.76
N TYR A 69 -5.87 -5.45 12.02
CA TYR A 69 -5.55 -5.72 10.61
C TYR A 69 -4.24 -6.48 10.41
N LEU A 70 -3.27 -6.33 11.32
CA LEU A 70 -1.92 -6.86 11.15
C LEU A 70 -1.55 -7.93 12.19
N GLY A 71 -2.28 -8.05 13.30
CA GLY A 71 -1.90 -8.88 14.45
C GLY A 71 -1.88 -10.38 14.20
N SER A 72 -2.56 -10.86 13.14
CA SER A 72 -2.53 -12.25 12.70
C SER A 72 -1.30 -12.58 11.85
N TYR A 73 -0.61 -11.56 11.33
CA TYR A 73 0.42 -11.70 10.29
C TYR A 73 1.80 -11.27 10.80
N ILE A 74 1.87 -10.21 11.63
CA ILE A 74 3.12 -9.76 12.24
C ILE A 74 3.12 -9.92 13.75
N SER A 75 4.33 -10.08 14.27
CA SER A 75 4.54 -10.12 15.71
C SER A 75 4.02 -8.83 16.36
N LYS A 76 3.36 -8.97 17.52
CA LYS A 76 2.92 -7.84 18.33
C LYS A 76 4.05 -6.86 18.67
N ARG A 77 5.30 -7.33 18.67
CA ARG A 77 6.49 -6.51 18.89
C ARG A 77 6.69 -5.49 17.76
N LEU A 78 6.42 -5.90 16.52
CA LEU A 78 6.63 -5.08 15.32
C LEU A 78 5.52 -4.05 15.12
N ILE A 79 4.27 -4.41 15.46
CA ILE A 79 3.17 -3.44 15.61
C ILE A 79 3.45 -2.49 16.78
N GLY A 80 4.01 -3.02 17.87
CA GLY A 80 4.22 -2.29 19.09
C GLY A 80 2.92 -2.02 19.84
N THR A 81 2.95 -0.98 20.67
CA THR A 81 1.85 -0.62 21.59
C THR A 81 1.32 0.79 21.35
N LYS A 82 1.84 1.49 20.34
CA LYS A 82 1.54 2.88 20.06
C LYS A 82 1.42 3.11 18.55
N ALA A 83 0.29 3.66 18.13
CA ALA A 83 0.08 4.18 16.78
C ALA A 83 0.73 5.56 16.67
N ILE A 84 1.87 5.65 15.98
CA ILE A 84 2.70 6.86 15.87
C ILE A 84 2.85 7.35 14.43
N SER A 85 2.94 6.46 13.43
CA SER A 85 3.02 6.91 12.04
C SER A 85 1.68 7.50 11.57
N SER A 86 1.78 8.40 10.61
CA SER A 86 0.71 9.22 10.07
C SER A 86 0.85 9.31 8.55
N SER A 87 -0.20 9.77 7.88
CA SER A 87 -0.18 9.94 6.43
C SER A 87 -1.03 11.12 5.99
N ALA A 88 -0.69 11.70 4.85
CA ALA A 88 -1.54 12.56 4.06
C ALA A 88 -1.83 11.85 2.74
N ILE A 89 -3.11 11.78 2.35
CA ILE A 89 -3.53 11.33 1.03
C ILE A 89 -4.15 12.52 0.30
N THR A 90 -3.63 12.83 -0.88
CA THR A 90 -4.16 13.85 -1.77
C THR A 90 -4.66 13.20 -3.04
N ILE A 91 -5.92 13.44 -3.41
CA ILE A 91 -6.47 12.92 -4.67
C ILE A 91 -5.75 13.58 -5.84
N ALA A 92 -5.18 12.76 -6.73
CA ALA A 92 -4.48 13.20 -7.92
C ALA A 92 -5.40 13.16 -9.15
N ASP A 93 -4.91 13.69 -10.26
CA ASP A 93 -5.63 13.61 -11.53
C ASP A 93 -5.78 12.17 -12.01
N SER A 94 -6.88 11.88 -12.71
CA SER A 94 -7.11 10.52 -13.20
C SER A 94 -6.00 10.06 -14.15
N GLY A 95 -5.47 8.86 -13.91
CA GLY A 95 -4.34 8.30 -14.65
C GLY A 95 -2.97 8.74 -14.11
N SER A 96 -2.90 9.38 -12.94
CA SER A 96 -1.63 9.71 -12.28
C SER A 96 -1.01 8.52 -11.55
N GLY A 97 -1.78 7.47 -11.29
CA GLY A 97 -1.34 6.32 -10.52
C GLY A 97 -1.13 6.64 -9.03
N ILE A 98 -0.42 5.77 -8.32
CA ILE A 98 -0.16 5.93 -6.89
C ILE A 98 1.29 6.33 -6.66
N ASN A 99 1.48 7.41 -5.92
CA ASN A 99 2.78 7.97 -5.60
C ASN A 99 2.94 8.05 -4.09
N VAL A 100 3.92 7.33 -3.54
CA VAL A 100 4.21 7.32 -2.11
C VAL A 100 5.58 7.92 -1.86
N LYS A 101 5.70 8.73 -0.81
CA LYS A 101 6.96 9.12 -0.19
C LYS A 101 6.88 8.93 1.31
N SER A 102 7.90 8.35 1.93
CA SER A 102 7.96 8.20 3.38
C SER A 102 9.12 8.94 4.03
N LYS A 103 8.93 9.28 5.31
CA LYS A 103 9.96 9.85 6.19
C LYS A 103 9.84 9.23 7.58
N ASN A 104 10.98 8.92 8.20
CA ASN A 104 11.05 8.30 9.53
C ASN A 104 10.32 6.93 9.62
N ILE A 105 10.23 6.22 8.50
CA ILE A 105 9.73 4.85 8.43
C ILE A 105 10.92 3.91 8.19
N ASN A 106 10.98 2.77 8.87
CA ASN A 106 12.17 1.89 8.84
C ASN A 106 11.91 0.43 8.52
N TRP A 107 10.66 0.06 8.30
CA TRP A 107 10.28 -1.33 8.03
C TRP A 107 9.39 -1.43 6.79
N VAL A 108 8.35 -0.60 6.69
CA VAL A 108 7.57 -0.47 5.47
C VAL A 108 8.24 0.50 4.49
N THR A 109 8.53 0.05 3.26
CA THR A 109 9.06 0.93 2.20
C THR A 109 7.95 1.55 1.36
N ASP A 110 8.30 2.55 0.54
CA ASP A 110 7.36 3.23 -0.36
C ASP A 110 6.71 2.25 -1.34
N GLU A 111 7.48 1.29 -1.87
CA GLU A 111 7.02 0.25 -2.79
C GLU A 111 6.05 -0.72 -2.10
N MET A 112 6.29 -1.05 -0.83
CA MET A 112 5.38 -1.89 -0.05
C MET A 112 4.04 -1.20 0.18
N TYR A 113 4.03 0.12 0.45
CA TYR A 113 2.78 0.89 0.51
C TYR A 113 2.06 0.86 -0.83
N ILE A 114 2.76 1.18 -1.94
CA ILE A 114 2.15 1.17 -3.28
C ILE A 114 1.52 -0.20 -3.57
N ASN A 115 2.24 -1.29 -3.32
CA ASN A 115 1.77 -2.65 -3.57
C ASN A 115 0.49 -2.97 -2.80
N ALA A 116 0.46 -2.70 -1.49
CA ALA A 116 -0.71 -2.93 -0.66
C ALA A 116 -1.91 -2.06 -1.07
N LEU A 117 -1.66 -0.80 -1.45
CA LEU A 117 -2.71 0.13 -1.85
C LEU A 117 -3.33 -0.23 -3.20
N ILE A 118 -2.54 -0.73 -4.15
CA ILE A 118 -3.05 -1.30 -5.40
C ILE A 118 -4.00 -2.46 -5.11
N THR A 119 -3.62 -3.36 -4.20
CA THR A 119 -4.46 -4.49 -3.78
C THR A 119 -5.73 -4.02 -3.06
N ALA A 120 -5.66 -2.92 -2.30
CA ALA A 120 -6.81 -2.28 -1.67
C ALA A 120 -7.73 -1.53 -2.66
N GLY A 121 -7.33 -1.40 -3.93
CA GLY A 121 -8.11 -0.70 -4.96
C GLY A 121 -7.99 0.83 -4.92
N VAL A 122 -6.96 1.35 -4.26
CA VAL A 122 -6.62 2.78 -4.32
C VAL A 122 -6.13 3.13 -5.73
N LYS A 123 -6.41 4.36 -6.17
CA LYS A 123 -5.96 4.89 -7.46
C LYS A 123 -5.69 6.39 -7.35
N ASP A 124 -4.87 6.90 -8.27
CA ASP A 124 -4.70 8.33 -8.53
C ASP A 124 -4.52 9.14 -7.24
N ALA A 125 -3.46 8.85 -6.49
CA ALA A 125 -3.24 9.43 -5.16
C ALA A 125 -1.76 9.77 -4.91
N GLU A 126 -1.53 10.97 -4.40
CA GLU A 126 -0.26 11.41 -3.82
C GLU A 126 -0.30 11.18 -2.31
N ILE A 127 0.63 10.38 -1.82
CA ILE A 127 0.65 9.91 -0.44
C ILE A 127 1.98 10.27 0.20
N TYR A 128 1.90 10.95 1.34
CA TYR A 128 3.05 11.24 2.16
C TYR A 128 2.91 10.57 3.52
N VAL A 129 3.84 9.68 3.86
CA VAL A 129 3.87 8.94 5.12
C VAL A 129 4.96 9.51 6.01
N THR A 130 4.64 9.80 7.26
CA THR A 130 5.64 10.36 8.19
C THR A 130 5.39 9.95 9.64
N ALA A 131 6.40 10.15 10.47
CA ALA A 131 6.36 9.97 11.91
C ALA A 131 7.33 10.95 12.58
N PRO A 132 7.09 11.37 13.85
CA PRO A 132 7.99 12.28 14.56
C PRO A 132 9.32 11.62 14.95
N ILE A 133 9.36 10.29 14.97
CA ILE A 133 10.53 9.46 15.26
C ILE A 133 10.50 8.24 14.33
N GLN A 134 11.62 7.53 14.23
CA GLN A 134 11.71 6.33 13.40
C GLN A 134 10.78 5.21 13.94
N VAL A 135 9.87 4.71 13.11
CA VAL A 135 8.88 3.66 13.44
C VAL A 135 8.66 2.70 12.27
N SER A 136 7.95 1.60 12.49
CA SER A 136 7.68 0.56 11.50
C SER A 136 6.87 1.07 10.30
N GLY A 137 5.87 1.93 10.54
CA GLY A 137 4.97 2.46 9.52
C GLY A 137 3.58 1.83 9.47
N THR A 138 3.29 0.84 10.32
CA THR A 138 2.04 0.05 10.30
C THR A 138 0.76 0.87 10.46
N ALA A 139 0.75 1.86 11.36
CA ALA A 139 -0.42 2.74 11.56
C ALA A 139 -0.76 3.55 10.31
N ALA A 140 0.24 3.94 9.51
CA ALA A 140 0.03 4.71 8.31
C ALA A 140 -0.67 3.89 7.22
N LEU A 141 -0.34 2.60 7.03
CA LEU A 141 -1.05 1.76 6.05
C LEU A 141 -2.55 1.70 6.38
N THR A 142 -2.88 1.40 7.64
CA THR A 142 -4.27 1.36 8.11
C THR A 142 -4.95 2.72 7.92
N GLY A 143 -4.22 3.81 8.16
CA GLY A 143 -4.69 5.18 7.93
C GLY A 143 -5.01 5.50 6.48
N ILE A 144 -4.11 5.17 5.55
CA ILE A 144 -4.29 5.49 4.12
C ILE A 144 -5.55 4.80 3.58
N ILE A 145 -5.73 3.50 3.87
CA ILE A 145 -6.91 2.74 3.43
C ILE A 145 -8.19 3.41 3.98
N LYS A 146 -8.20 3.76 5.26
CA LYS A 146 -9.34 4.42 5.91
C LYS A 146 -9.62 5.82 5.34
N ALA A 147 -8.57 6.60 5.07
CA ALA A 147 -8.71 7.92 4.47
C ALA A 147 -9.24 7.85 3.05
N TYR A 148 -8.81 6.86 2.27
CA TYR A 148 -9.32 6.64 0.92
C TYR A 148 -10.81 6.25 0.91
N GLU A 149 -11.25 5.40 1.84
CA GLU A 149 -12.68 5.07 1.99
C GLU A 149 -13.53 6.32 2.28
N VAL A 150 -12.98 7.26 3.07
CA VAL A 150 -13.65 8.52 3.41
C VAL A 150 -13.64 9.50 2.24
N SER A 151 -12.51 9.69 1.56
CA SER A 151 -12.43 10.63 0.44
C SER A 151 -13.32 10.21 -0.73
N THR A 152 -13.36 8.92 -1.05
CA THR A 152 -14.07 8.41 -2.23
C THR A 152 -15.50 7.95 -1.96
N ASP A 153 -15.98 8.08 -0.71
CA ASP A 153 -17.25 7.50 -0.20
C ASP A 153 -17.44 6.02 -0.61
N THR A 154 -16.33 5.31 -0.82
CA THR A 154 -16.30 3.93 -1.33
C THR A 154 -15.73 3.02 -0.26
N LYS A 155 -16.55 2.10 0.24
CA LYS A 155 -16.10 1.10 1.21
C LYS A 155 -15.27 0.02 0.52
N ILE A 156 -14.08 -0.21 1.04
CA ILE A 156 -13.23 -1.34 0.65
C ILE A 156 -13.69 -2.54 1.49
N PRO A 157 -13.99 -3.70 0.87
CA PRO A 157 -14.38 -4.91 1.59
C PRO A 157 -13.37 -5.27 2.68
N GLU A 158 -13.83 -5.77 3.82
CA GLU A 158 -12.97 -6.04 4.98
C GLU A 158 -11.88 -7.07 4.66
N GLU A 159 -12.23 -8.09 3.89
CA GLU A 159 -11.34 -9.12 3.38
C GLU A 159 -10.27 -8.57 2.42
N VAL A 160 -10.60 -7.55 1.61
CA VAL A 160 -9.64 -6.86 0.75
C VAL A 160 -8.69 -6.00 1.59
N LYS A 161 -9.20 -5.33 2.64
CA LYS A 161 -8.35 -4.61 3.59
C LYS A 161 -7.38 -5.55 4.31
N GLN A 162 -7.86 -6.72 4.75
CA GLN A 162 -7.00 -7.73 5.36
C GLN A 162 -5.94 -8.24 4.39
N ALA A 163 -6.33 -8.51 3.14
CA ALA A 163 -5.39 -8.93 2.10
C ALA A 163 -4.29 -7.90 1.82
N ALA A 164 -4.64 -6.62 1.70
CA ALA A 164 -3.65 -5.55 1.51
C ALA A 164 -2.67 -5.45 2.69
N ASN A 165 -3.15 -5.61 3.93
CA ASN A 165 -2.31 -5.63 5.11
C ASN A 165 -1.42 -6.87 5.17
N GLU A 166 -1.96 -8.04 4.87
CA GLU A 166 -1.21 -9.30 4.77
C GLU A 166 -0.13 -9.24 3.69
N GLU A 167 -0.43 -8.65 2.53
CA GLU A 167 0.56 -8.46 1.46
C GLU A 167 1.78 -7.70 1.94
N MET A 168 1.56 -6.59 2.67
CA MET A 168 2.64 -5.79 3.21
C MET A 168 3.53 -6.63 4.14
N VAL A 169 2.91 -7.48 4.96
CA VAL A 169 3.63 -8.34 5.89
C VAL A 169 4.42 -9.42 5.16
N GLU A 170 3.79 -10.14 4.23
CA GLU A 170 4.47 -11.19 3.47
C GLU A 170 5.63 -10.61 2.64
N THR A 171 5.43 -9.42 2.07
CA THR A 171 6.49 -8.70 1.36
C THR A 171 7.65 -8.35 2.30
N ALA A 172 7.36 -7.88 3.51
CA ALA A 172 8.39 -7.54 4.48
C ALA A 172 9.19 -8.77 4.94
N ASN A 173 8.48 -9.84 5.29
CA ASN A 173 9.08 -11.11 5.73
C ASN A 173 9.97 -11.70 4.64
N LEU A 174 9.48 -11.70 3.39
CA LEU A 174 10.27 -12.11 2.24
C LEU A 174 11.48 -11.17 2.06
N GLY A 175 11.30 -9.88 2.29
CA GLY A 175 12.35 -8.86 2.26
C GLY A 175 13.50 -9.09 3.25
N GLU A 176 13.22 -9.65 4.42
CA GLU A 176 14.27 -10.02 5.40
C GLU A 176 15.20 -11.13 4.85
N GLU A 177 14.70 -11.99 3.96
CA GLU A 177 15.44 -13.12 3.39
C GLU A 177 16.12 -12.77 2.07
N ILE A 178 15.42 -12.07 1.16
CA ILE A 178 15.91 -11.83 -0.20
C ILE A 178 16.23 -10.36 -0.51
N GLY A 179 15.94 -9.45 0.43
CA GLY A 179 16.02 -8.00 0.29
C GLY A 179 14.65 -7.37 -0.01
N THR A 180 14.29 -6.31 0.70
CA THR A 180 12.97 -5.66 0.63
C THR A 180 12.57 -5.19 -0.77
N ASP A 181 13.52 -4.64 -1.53
CA ASP A 181 13.26 -4.18 -2.89
C ASP A 181 12.93 -5.35 -3.83
N LYS A 182 13.64 -6.48 -3.67
CA LYS A 182 13.37 -7.68 -4.46
C LYS A 182 12.04 -8.31 -4.11
N ALA A 183 11.70 -8.35 -2.82
CA ALA A 183 10.41 -8.85 -2.37
C ALA A 183 9.28 -7.99 -2.96
N SER A 184 9.39 -6.66 -2.88
CA SER A 184 8.40 -5.73 -3.42
C SER A 184 8.26 -5.87 -4.94
N ALA A 185 9.39 -5.96 -5.67
CA ALA A 185 9.39 -6.19 -7.11
C ALA A 185 8.78 -7.54 -7.50
N LEU A 186 9.06 -8.61 -6.73
CA LEU A 186 8.49 -9.93 -6.98
C LEU A 186 6.97 -9.94 -6.80
N MET A 187 6.47 -9.34 -5.72
CA MET A 187 5.03 -9.24 -5.46
C MET A 187 4.32 -8.47 -6.57
N ALA A 188 4.91 -7.35 -7.02
CA ALA A 188 4.41 -6.59 -8.16
C ALA A 188 4.40 -7.43 -9.46
N LYS A 189 5.50 -8.14 -9.77
CA LYS A 189 5.63 -8.97 -10.98
C LYS A 189 4.66 -10.14 -11.00
N ILE A 190 4.42 -10.78 -9.85
CA ILE A 190 3.42 -11.85 -9.73
C ILE A 190 2.03 -11.30 -9.99
N LYS A 191 1.66 -10.16 -9.37
CA LYS A 191 0.36 -9.50 -9.59
C LYS A 191 0.17 -9.09 -11.04
N GLU A 192 1.20 -8.56 -11.70
CA GLU A 192 1.20 -8.24 -13.13
C GLU A 192 0.85 -9.47 -13.97
N LYS A 193 1.56 -10.59 -13.76
CA LYS A 193 1.32 -11.84 -14.49
C LYS A 193 -0.07 -12.43 -14.21
N ILE A 194 -0.58 -12.31 -12.99
CA ILE A 194 -1.95 -12.74 -12.64
C ILE A 194 -3.00 -11.87 -13.35
N ALA A 195 -2.77 -10.55 -13.42
CA ALA A 195 -3.66 -9.62 -14.12
C ALA A 195 -3.68 -9.90 -15.63
N GLU A 196 -2.52 -10.22 -16.23
CA GLU A 196 -2.41 -10.61 -17.64
C GLU A 196 -3.03 -11.98 -17.92
N ASN A 197 -2.86 -12.94 -17.00
CA ASN A 197 -3.37 -14.30 -17.14
C ASN A 197 -3.76 -14.89 -15.78
N LYS A 198 -5.05 -14.82 -15.47
CA LYS A 198 -5.60 -15.33 -14.20
C LYS A 198 -5.40 -16.85 -14.10
N PRO A 199 -4.62 -17.36 -13.12
CA PRO A 199 -4.36 -18.79 -13.01
C PRO A 199 -5.61 -19.53 -12.52
N SER A 200 -5.95 -20.61 -13.21
CA SER A 200 -7.09 -21.48 -12.90
C SER A 200 -6.70 -22.64 -11.98
N THR A 201 -5.41 -22.96 -11.88
CA THR A 201 -4.89 -24.08 -11.07
C THR A 201 -3.67 -23.69 -10.25
N ASP A 202 -3.36 -24.47 -9.21
CA ASP A 202 -2.15 -24.27 -8.40
C ASP A 202 -0.87 -24.43 -9.22
N ALA A 203 -0.86 -25.32 -10.21
CA ALA A 203 0.28 -25.49 -11.11
C ALA A 203 0.51 -24.25 -12.00
N GLU A 204 -0.58 -23.61 -12.47
CA GLU A 204 -0.47 -22.36 -13.21
C GLU A 204 0.01 -21.22 -12.31
N LEU A 205 -0.48 -21.12 -11.07
CA LEU A 205 -0.02 -20.12 -10.11
C LEU A 205 1.46 -20.33 -9.75
N GLN A 206 1.87 -21.56 -9.49
CA GLN A 206 3.26 -21.89 -9.23
C GLN A 206 4.16 -21.47 -10.40
N LYS A 207 3.72 -21.76 -11.64
CA LYS A 207 4.45 -21.33 -12.82
C LYS A 207 4.56 -19.80 -12.91
N ILE A 208 3.49 -19.06 -12.60
CA ILE A 208 3.54 -17.59 -12.56
C ILE A 208 4.58 -17.11 -11.54
N ILE A 209 4.63 -17.71 -10.35
CA ILE A 209 5.60 -17.38 -9.29
C ILE A 209 7.03 -17.69 -9.74
N ASP A 210 7.27 -18.87 -10.31
CA ASP A 210 8.58 -19.28 -10.82
C ASP A 210 9.04 -18.37 -11.97
N ASP A 211 8.14 -18.04 -12.91
CA ASP A 211 8.42 -17.14 -14.03
C ASP A 211 8.74 -15.72 -13.53
N ALA A 212 7.99 -15.20 -12.55
CA ALA A 212 8.24 -13.88 -11.98
C ALA A 212 9.57 -13.82 -11.21
N ALA A 213 9.88 -14.86 -10.43
CA ALA A 213 11.16 -14.97 -9.74
C ALA A 213 12.32 -15.07 -10.75
N SER A 214 12.16 -15.85 -11.82
CA SER A 214 13.15 -15.97 -12.89
C SER A 214 13.39 -14.65 -13.61
N ASP A 215 12.34 -13.90 -13.95
CA ASP A 215 12.46 -12.58 -14.60
C ASP A 215 13.31 -11.60 -13.76
N LEU A 216 13.25 -11.73 -12.43
CA LEU A 216 13.96 -10.89 -11.47
C LEU A 216 15.27 -11.51 -10.96
N ASN A 217 15.67 -12.68 -11.47
CA ASN A 217 16.82 -13.46 -11.00
C ASN A 217 16.79 -13.75 -9.49
N ILE A 218 15.60 -13.99 -8.94
CA ILE A 218 15.37 -14.37 -7.55
C ILE A 218 15.30 -15.89 -7.46
N THR A 219 16.05 -16.47 -6.51
CA THR A 219 15.91 -17.89 -6.16
C THR A 219 15.03 -18.00 -4.94
N LEU A 220 13.89 -18.67 -5.07
CA LEU A 220 12.97 -18.96 -3.98
C LEU A 220 13.19 -20.38 -3.46
N THR A 221 13.20 -20.52 -2.15
CA THR A 221 13.07 -21.83 -1.47
C THR A 221 11.66 -22.38 -1.64
N ASP A 222 11.50 -23.70 -1.50
CA ASP A 222 10.18 -24.33 -1.58
C ASP A 222 9.19 -23.76 -0.54
N ALA A 223 9.69 -23.42 0.65
CA ALA A 223 8.88 -22.77 1.68
C ALA A 223 8.38 -21.39 1.24
N GLN A 224 9.26 -20.55 0.67
CA GLN A 224 8.88 -19.22 0.17
C GLN A 224 7.87 -19.33 -0.99
N LYS A 225 8.06 -20.29 -1.90
CA LYS A 225 7.09 -20.55 -2.98
C LYS A 225 5.73 -20.94 -2.42
N GLN A 226 5.69 -21.82 -1.42
CA GLN A 226 4.44 -22.24 -0.81
C GLN A 226 3.72 -21.06 -0.14
N THR A 227 4.44 -20.21 0.60
CA THR A 227 3.85 -19.00 1.20
C THR A 227 3.24 -18.08 0.14
N LEU A 228 3.96 -17.84 -0.97
CA LEU A 228 3.43 -17.03 -2.08
C LEU A 228 2.21 -17.70 -2.73
N MET A 229 2.25 -19.02 -2.94
CA MET A 229 1.10 -19.77 -3.47
C MET A 229 -0.12 -19.65 -2.57
N ASP A 230 0.03 -19.84 -1.27
CA ASP A 230 -1.06 -19.76 -0.29
C ASP A 230 -1.67 -18.36 -0.28
N PHE A 231 -0.81 -17.33 -0.25
CA PHE A 231 -1.22 -15.93 -0.28
C PHE A 231 -1.98 -15.59 -1.57
N PHE A 232 -1.41 -15.87 -2.75
CA PHE A 232 -2.05 -15.53 -4.03
C PHE A 232 -3.29 -16.38 -4.34
N ASN A 233 -3.36 -17.62 -3.86
CA ASN A 233 -4.60 -18.40 -3.93
C ASN A 233 -5.71 -17.78 -3.08
N LYS A 234 -5.39 -17.31 -1.87
CA LYS A 234 -6.35 -16.57 -1.06
C LYS A 234 -6.87 -15.32 -1.79
N LEU A 235 -6.00 -14.55 -2.45
CA LEU A 235 -6.41 -13.35 -3.20
C LEU A 235 -7.36 -13.65 -4.36
N LYS A 236 -7.27 -14.82 -5.00
CA LYS A 236 -8.13 -15.19 -6.13
C LYS A 236 -9.60 -15.32 -5.76
N ASP A 237 -9.87 -15.66 -4.50
CA ASP A 237 -11.22 -15.84 -3.95
C ASP A 237 -11.81 -14.52 -3.43
N LEU A 238 -11.02 -13.44 -3.40
CA LEU A 238 -11.47 -12.12 -2.98
C LEU A 238 -11.98 -11.31 -4.17
N ASP A 239 -12.86 -10.34 -3.88
CA ASP A 239 -13.41 -9.39 -4.86
C ASP A 239 -12.39 -8.29 -5.23
N ILE A 240 -11.18 -8.72 -5.62
CA ILE A 240 -10.10 -7.84 -6.08
C ILE A 240 -10.28 -7.57 -7.58
N ASN A 241 -10.25 -6.29 -7.95
CA ASN A 241 -10.30 -5.88 -9.34
C ASN A 241 -8.93 -6.08 -10.01
N TRP A 242 -8.69 -7.29 -10.51
CA TRP A 242 -7.41 -7.64 -11.16
C TRP A 242 -7.09 -6.83 -12.41
N ASN A 243 -8.10 -6.31 -13.13
CA ASN A 243 -7.86 -5.39 -14.24
C ASN A 243 -7.26 -4.09 -13.72
N GLN A 244 -7.84 -3.51 -12.67
CA GLN A 244 -7.30 -2.31 -12.02
C GLN A 244 -5.89 -2.56 -11.44
N VAL A 245 -5.65 -3.73 -10.83
CA VAL A 245 -4.31 -4.10 -10.35
C VAL A 245 -3.30 -4.08 -11.51
N GLY A 246 -3.66 -4.65 -12.67
CA GLY A 246 -2.84 -4.62 -13.87
C GLY A 246 -2.56 -3.19 -14.38
N ASP A 247 -3.60 -2.37 -14.49
CA ASP A 247 -3.50 -0.98 -14.97
C ASP A 247 -2.59 -0.14 -14.05
N GLN A 248 -2.82 -0.19 -12.73
CA GLN A 248 -2.01 0.56 -11.76
C GLN A 248 -0.57 0.07 -11.69
N LEU A 249 -0.33 -1.23 -11.88
CA LEU A 249 1.02 -1.75 -12.00
C LEU A 249 1.70 -1.28 -13.27
N GLN A 250 0.97 -1.16 -14.39
CA GLN A 250 1.52 -0.61 -15.64
C GLN A 250 1.93 0.86 -15.49
N ASP A 251 1.14 1.67 -14.79
CA ASP A 251 1.51 3.06 -14.48
C ASP A 251 2.73 3.12 -13.53
N ALA A 252 2.84 2.15 -12.63
CA ALA A 252 4.00 2.01 -11.75
C ALA A 252 5.23 1.39 -12.45
N LYS A 253 5.08 0.65 -13.56
CA LYS A 253 6.17 -0.05 -14.28
C LYS A 253 7.25 0.92 -14.72
N ASP A 254 6.92 2.13 -15.13
CA ASP A 254 7.94 3.12 -15.55
C ASP A 254 8.85 3.53 -14.37
N LYS A 255 8.30 3.55 -13.14
CA LYS A 255 9.09 3.77 -11.91
C LYS A 255 9.87 2.54 -11.48
N PHE A 256 9.28 1.35 -11.61
CA PHE A 256 9.95 0.09 -11.31
C PHE A 256 11.08 -0.23 -12.30
N ASN A 257 10.89 0.03 -13.59
CA ASN A 257 11.92 -0.11 -14.62
C ASN A 257 13.07 0.88 -14.37
N ALA A 258 12.76 2.13 -14.02
CA ALA A 258 13.77 3.10 -13.62
C ALA A 258 14.58 2.65 -12.39
N PHE A 259 13.96 1.95 -11.43
CA PHE A 259 14.66 1.34 -10.30
C PHE A 259 15.53 0.14 -10.73
N ILE A 260 15.02 -0.79 -11.54
CA ILE A 260 15.82 -1.92 -12.08
C ILE A 260 17.02 -1.42 -12.88
N GLU A 261 16.84 -0.32 -13.61
CA GLU A 261 17.86 0.32 -14.44
C GLU A 261 18.76 1.32 -13.69
N SER A 262 18.41 1.70 -12.46
CA SER A 262 19.19 2.63 -11.62
C SER A 262 20.55 2.06 -11.22
N GLU A 263 21.48 2.90 -10.74
CA GLU A 263 22.77 2.41 -10.21
C GLU A 263 22.61 1.44 -9.02
N GLU A 264 21.53 1.57 -8.23
CA GLU A 264 21.18 0.63 -7.15
C GLU A 264 20.67 -0.72 -7.69
N GLY A 265 19.86 -0.70 -8.76
CA GLY A 265 19.41 -1.90 -9.50
C GLY A 265 20.51 -2.56 -10.35
N GLN A 266 21.40 -1.77 -10.96
CA GLN A 266 22.55 -2.23 -11.73
C GLN A 266 23.67 -2.76 -10.83
N GLY A 267 23.93 -2.10 -9.70
CA GLY A 267 24.85 -2.58 -8.67
C GLY A 267 24.39 -3.91 -8.07
N PHE A 268 23.08 -4.12 -7.99
CA PHE A 268 22.48 -5.41 -7.67
C PHE A 268 22.74 -6.46 -8.78
N LEU A 269 22.50 -6.15 -10.06
CA LEU A 269 22.76 -7.05 -11.19
C LEU A 269 24.25 -7.43 -11.31
N ALA A 270 25.16 -6.50 -11.01
CA ALA A 270 26.60 -6.71 -10.99
C ALA A 270 27.02 -7.66 -9.85
N LYS A 271 26.51 -7.46 -8.63
CA LYS A 271 26.76 -8.34 -7.47
C LYS A 271 26.22 -9.77 -7.70
N VAL A 272 25.10 -9.92 -8.39
CA VAL A 272 24.54 -11.23 -8.77
C VAL A 272 25.46 -11.93 -9.79
N LYS A 273 25.96 -11.22 -10.81
CA LYS A 273 26.92 -11.79 -11.78
C LYS A 273 28.23 -12.24 -11.11
N GLU A 274 28.74 -11.46 -10.15
CA GLU A 274 29.95 -11.82 -9.39
C GLU A 274 29.74 -13.04 -8.48
N PHE A 275 28.58 -13.14 -7.82
CA PHE A 275 28.20 -14.31 -7.03
C PHE A 275 28.13 -15.59 -7.89
N PHE A 276 27.51 -15.53 -9.07
CA PHE A 276 27.46 -16.68 -9.99
C PHE A 276 28.83 -17.05 -10.57
N ALA A 277 29.67 -16.07 -10.89
CA ALA A 277 31.05 -16.34 -11.29
C ALA A 277 31.79 -17.09 -10.17
N SER A 278 31.61 -16.67 -8.91
CA SER A 278 32.23 -17.32 -7.76
C SER A 278 31.72 -18.74 -7.49
N ILE A 279 30.43 -19.04 -7.73
CA ILE A 279 29.87 -20.38 -7.60
C ILE A 279 30.36 -21.30 -8.72
N VAL A 280 30.38 -20.81 -9.96
CA VAL A 280 30.87 -21.58 -11.10
C VAL A 280 32.36 -21.88 -10.96
N ASP A 281 33.14 -20.92 -10.45
CA ASP A 281 34.57 -21.10 -10.20
C ASP A 281 34.83 -22.03 -9.01
N ALA A 282 34.02 -21.96 -7.94
CA ALA A 282 34.09 -22.91 -6.83
C ALA A 282 33.77 -24.35 -7.26
N ILE A 283 32.77 -24.54 -8.13
CA ILE A 283 32.42 -25.86 -8.69
C ILE A 283 33.54 -26.35 -9.64
N LYS A 284 34.07 -25.49 -10.51
CA LYS A 284 35.20 -25.86 -11.39
C LYS A 284 36.45 -26.24 -10.61
N SER A 285 36.73 -25.56 -9.50
CA SER A 285 37.85 -25.86 -8.60
C SER A 285 37.63 -27.10 -7.74
N PHE A 286 36.38 -27.55 -7.56
CA PHE A 286 36.05 -28.78 -6.84
C PHE A 286 36.09 -30.02 -7.74
N PHE A 287 35.96 -29.84 -9.06
CA PHE A 287 36.01 -30.90 -10.08
C PHE A 287 37.26 -30.86 -10.96
N SER A 288 38.26 -30.03 -10.62
CA SER A 288 39.64 -30.08 -11.12
C SER A 288 40.56 -30.61 -10.01
#